data_AF-A0A7W1SD05-F1
#
_entry.id   AF-A0A7W1SD05-F1
#
_cell.length_a   1.000
_cell.length_b   1.000
_cell.length_c   1.000
_cell.angle_alpha   90.00
_cell.angle_beta   90.00
_cell.angle_gamma   90.00
#
_symmetry.space_group_name_H-M   'P 1'
#
loop_
_entity.id
_entity.type
_entity.pdbx_description
1 polymer ?
#
loop_
_entity_poly.entity_id
_entity_poly.type
_entity_poly.pdbx_seq_one_letter_code
_entity_poly.pdbx_strand_id
1 'polypeptide(L)'
;MTSSDSTRVGANVSRGPDVDATFSPERTALLIIDPVNDFLSEGGAAWDLTKGTVQKNDVVPNLRRLIEGARERGIPVLFGPMAYTEEDYADERWQRRSGINRIMFERKMFLAGTWGADFHPDLRPLATETVLLPHKGSDVFETDLPEHLRRLGTTQLVIAGMTANVCCESTGRHATEHGYDVTFVWDAIGAENLPAYEASIRVNYPLIANAVMSVDEFLDAIHPAGTVDAAVQPGDTVRGSDHGEIGQVERVESAGEAGGFLVVPRGMIFEKDTYIPLDAVVKRSGTTVFINVPKLVVGYMPWNEPPTAQAQQAKRGPSRADVQQLYGSRSPTGDSGS
;
A
#
# COMPACT_ATOMS: atom_id res chain seq x y z
N MET A 1 30.33 -11.47 41.69
CA MET A 1 31.04 -10.59 40.73
C MET A 1 31.57 -11.50 39.63
N THR A 2 31.12 -11.47 38.38
CA THR A 2 30.47 -10.44 37.54
C THR A 2 29.65 -11.18 36.47
N SER A 3 28.32 -11.07 36.49
CA SER A 3 27.51 -10.27 35.53
C SER A 3 27.82 -10.55 34.06
N SER A 4 26.97 -11.39 33.45
CA SER A 4 26.80 -11.56 32.00
C SER A 4 26.13 -10.33 31.42
N ASP A 5 26.82 -9.61 30.53
CA ASP A 5 26.27 -8.44 29.85
C ASP A 5 25.79 -8.81 28.44
N SER A 6 24.56 -8.40 28.15
CA SER A 6 23.82 -8.66 26.92
C SER A 6 24.31 -7.74 25.81
N THR A 7 25.01 -8.28 24.82
CA THR A 7 25.33 -7.54 23.59
C THR A 7 24.15 -7.59 22.62
N ARG A 8 23.13 -6.77 22.88
CA ARG A 8 22.32 -6.16 21.82
C ARG A 8 23.28 -5.35 20.97
N VAL A 9 23.64 -5.85 19.78
CA VAL A 9 24.40 -5.08 18.80
C VAL A 9 23.43 -4.08 18.16
N GLY A 10 23.22 -2.97 18.87
CA GLY A 10 22.73 -1.73 18.28
C GLY A 10 23.86 -1.18 17.40
N ALA A 11 23.81 -1.49 16.10
CA ALA A 11 24.67 -0.86 15.12
C ALA A 11 23.84 0.14 14.34
N ASN A 12 24.07 1.42 14.65
CA ASN A 12 23.53 2.61 14.02
C ASN A 12 23.27 2.40 12.52
N VAL A 13 22.00 2.31 12.15
CA VAL A 13 21.57 2.79 10.84
C VAL A 13 21.90 4.27 10.85
N SER A 14 22.94 4.66 10.13
CA SER A 14 23.23 6.07 9.90
C SER A 14 21.94 6.69 9.38
N ARG A 15 21.36 7.64 10.12
CA ARG A 15 20.33 8.52 9.58
C ARG A 15 20.83 8.95 8.21
N GLY A 16 20.13 8.53 7.16
CA GLY A 16 20.23 9.20 5.88
C GLY A 16 19.98 10.70 6.10
N PRO A 17 20.26 11.58 5.13
CA PRO A 17 19.91 13.00 5.27
C PRO A 17 18.50 13.08 5.84
N ASP A 18 18.27 13.80 6.94
CA ASP A 18 16.95 13.99 7.56
C ASP A 18 15.98 14.36 6.43
N VAL A 19 15.33 13.36 5.86
CA VAL A 19 14.22 13.56 4.95
C VAL A 19 13.11 13.83 5.94
N ASP A 20 12.72 15.09 6.05
CA ASP A 20 11.40 15.50 6.52
C ASP A 20 10.33 14.91 5.57
N ALA A 21 10.36 13.59 5.36
CA ALA A 21 9.40 12.85 4.58
C ALA A 21 8.12 12.88 5.40
N THR A 22 7.18 13.71 4.97
CA THR A 22 5.86 13.83 5.59
C THR A 22 4.87 13.03 4.75
N PHE A 23 4.08 12.19 5.42
CA PHE A 23 3.09 11.33 4.77
C PHE A 23 1.69 11.84 5.07
N SER A 24 0.99 12.29 4.03
CA SER A 24 -0.41 12.70 4.16
C SER A 24 -1.33 11.52 3.85
N PRO A 25 -2.33 11.21 4.70
CA PRO A 25 -3.26 10.10 4.46
C PRO A 25 -3.96 10.16 3.10
N GLU A 26 -4.23 11.35 2.58
CA GLU A 26 -4.97 11.60 1.34
C GLU A 26 -4.19 11.24 0.08
N ARG A 27 -2.86 11.18 0.16
CA ARG A 27 -1.98 10.87 -0.99
C ARG A 27 -1.08 9.67 -0.75
N THR A 28 -1.17 9.05 0.42
CA THR A 28 -0.35 7.91 0.83
C THR A 28 -1.17 6.64 0.77
N ALA A 29 -0.61 5.57 0.24
CA ALA A 29 -1.16 4.22 0.38
C ALA A 29 -0.11 3.28 0.93
N LEU A 30 -0.54 2.37 1.81
CA LEU A 30 0.29 1.29 2.33
C LEU A 30 0.00 0.01 1.55
N LEU A 31 1.01 -0.53 0.87
CA LEU A 31 0.96 -1.81 0.18
C LEU A 31 1.67 -2.88 0.99
N ILE A 32 0.91 -3.89 1.42
CA ILE A 32 1.42 -5.08 2.08
C ILE A 32 1.50 -6.22 1.07
N ILE A 33 2.72 -6.62 0.72
CA ILE A 33 2.99 -7.65 -0.28
C ILE A 33 3.14 -9.01 0.39
N ASP A 34 2.42 -10.01 -0.12
CA ASP A 34 2.50 -11.41 0.30
C ASP A 34 2.42 -11.67 1.84
N PRO A 35 1.45 -11.10 2.60
CA PRO A 35 1.29 -11.39 4.02
C PRO A 35 0.60 -12.76 4.26
N VAL A 36 1.13 -13.81 3.65
CA VAL A 36 0.54 -15.16 3.57
C VAL A 36 1.31 -16.20 4.39
N ASN A 37 0.64 -17.29 4.77
CA ASN A 37 1.20 -18.31 5.66
C ASN A 37 2.45 -18.99 5.08
N ASP A 38 2.54 -19.18 3.76
CA ASP A 38 3.68 -19.84 3.14
C ASP A 38 5.01 -19.19 3.48
N PHE A 39 5.01 -17.86 3.66
CA PHE A 39 6.19 -17.10 4.07
C PHE A 39 6.29 -16.89 5.58
N LEU A 40 5.15 -16.73 6.27
CA LEU A 40 5.12 -16.12 7.60
C LEU A 40 4.78 -17.09 8.73
N SER A 41 4.38 -18.32 8.42
CA SER A 41 3.89 -19.30 9.40
C SER A 41 4.69 -20.58 9.39
N GLU A 42 4.91 -21.15 10.58
CA GLU A 42 5.48 -22.49 10.70
C GLU A 42 4.60 -23.53 9.99
N GLY A 43 5.21 -24.33 9.12
CA GLY A 43 4.52 -25.28 8.23
C GLY A 43 4.24 -24.74 6.82
N GLY A 44 4.46 -23.43 6.58
CA GLY A 44 4.37 -22.84 5.25
C GLY A 44 5.43 -23.38 4.29
N ALA A 45 5.13 -23.47 3.00
CA ALA A 45 6.01 -24.06 1.99
C ALA A 45 7.38 -23.34 1.84
N ALA A 46 7.42 -22.05 2.17
CA ALA A 46 8.63 -21.23 2.19
C ALA A 46 9.19 -20.94 3.59
N TRP A 47 8.53 -21.40 4.66
CA TRP A 47 8.90 -21.05 6.04
C TRP A 47 10.37 -21.35 6.35
N ASP A 48 10.89 -22.50 5.94
CA ASP A 48 12.29 -22.85 6.20
C ASP A 48 13.30 -21.94 5.49
N LEU A 49 12.89 -21.30 4.39
CA LEU A 49 13.70 -20.30 3.70
C LEU A 49 13.61 -18.95 4.41
N THR A 50 12.41 -18.52 4.81
CA THR A 50 12.18 -17.14 5.28
C THR A 50 12.30 -16.94 6.78
N LYS A 51 12.14 -18.00 7.60
CA LYS A 51 12.08 -17.91 9.08
C LYS A 51 13.23 -17.12 9.69
N GLY A 52 14.43 -17.23 9.12
CA GLY A 52 15.63 -16.58 9.65
C GLY A 52 15.52 -15.05 9.66
N THR A 53 14.99 -14.44 8.59
CA THR A 53 14.80 -12.98 8.54
C THR A 53 13.48 -12.57 9.19
N VAL A 54 12.42 -13.35 9.01
CA VAL A 54 11.09 -13.10 9.60
C VAL A 54 11.18 -13.00 11.12
N GLN A 55 11.88 -13.95 11.76
CA GLN A 55 12.07 -13.95 13.21
C GLN A 55 13.08 -12.89 13.66
N LYS A 56 14.18 -12.70 12.93
CA LYS A 56 15.20 -11.72 13.31
C LYS A 56 14.70 -10.28 13.30
N ASN A 57 13.82 -9.95 12.35
CA ASN A 57 13.29 -8.59 12.16
C ASN A 57 11.90 -8.40 12.78
N ASP A 58 11.36 -9.39 13.50
CA ASP A 58 9.99 -9.35 14.05
C ASP A 58 8.94 -8.95 12.99
N VAL A 59 9.05 -9.51 11.78
CA VAL A 59 8.29 -9.04 10.59
C VAL A 59 6.78 -9.11 10.82
N VAL A 60 6.26 -10.20 11.40
CA VAL A 60 4.81 -10.34 11.65
C VAL A 60 4.31 -9.32 12.68
N PRO A 61 4.92 -9.18 13.88
CA PRO A 61 4.60 -8.10 14.81
C PRO A 61 4.68 -6.70 14.18
N ASN A 62 5.72 -6.41 13.40
CA ASN A 62 5.91 -5.09 12.79
C ASN A 62 4.90 -4.81 11.67
N LEU A 63 4.59 -5.80 10.82
CA LEU A 63 3.51 -5.68 9.84
C LEU A 63 2.17 -5.40 10.53
N ARG A 64 1.87 -6.11 11.63
CA ARG A 64 0.64 -5.86 12.38
C ARG A 64 0.58 -4.43 12.91
N ARG A 65 1.66 -3.95 13.55
CA ARG A 65 1.78 -2.57 14.04
C ARG A 65 1.65 -1.53 12.93
N LEU A 66 2.30 -1.78 11.79
CA LEU A 66 2.26 -0.92 10.62
C LEU A 66 0.85 -0.81 10.05
N ILE A 67 0.18 -1.94 9.86
CA ILE A 67 -1.19 -2.02 9.34
C ILE A 67 -2.16 -1.33 10.30
N GLU A 68 -2.12 -1.67 11.60
CA GLU A 68 -2.97 -1.04 12.62
C GLU A 68 -2.73 0.47 12.70
N GLY A 69 -1.46 0.89 12.75
CA GLY A 69 -1.10 2.31 12.81
C GLY A 69 -1.52 3.10 11.58
N ALA A 70 -1.41 2.51 10.38
CA ALA A 70 -1.90 3.11 9.14
C ALA A 70 -3.42 3.26 9.14
N ARG A 71 -4.16 2.21 9.58
CA ARG A 71 -5.63 2.24 9.74
C ARG A 71 -6.07 3.37 10.68
N GLU A 72 -5.44 3.47 11.85
CA GLU A 72 -5.74 4.51 12.85
C GLU A 72 -5.54 5.93 12.31
N ARG A 73 -4.64 6.10 11.34
CA ARG A 73 -4.28 7.39 10.74
C ARG A 73 -4.96 7.63 9.39
N GLY A 74 -5.88 6.76 8.99
CA GLY A 74 -6.66 6.92 7.75
C GLY A 74 -5.89 6.62 6.46
N ILE A 75 -4.71 6.01 6.53
CA ILE A 75 -3.99 5.57 5.32
C ILE A 75 -4.67 4.31 4.77
N PRO A 76 -5.08 4.28 3.50
CA PRO A 76 -5.60 3.07 2.87
C PRO A 76 -4.53 1.98 2.84
N VAL A 77 -4.92 0.77 3.28
CA VAL A 77 -4.08 -0.43 3.25
C VAL A 77 -4.54 -1.35 2.12
N LEU A 78 -3.63 -1.65 1.19
CA LEU A 78 -3.83 -2.55 0.07
C LEU A 78 -3.02 -3.83 0.31
N PHE A 79 -3.64 -4.98 0.06
CA PHE A 79 -3.02 -6.29 0.21
C PHE A 79 -2.75 -6.88 -1.16
N GLY A 80 -1.48 -7.14 -1.48
CA GLY A 80 -1.03 -7.75 -2.72
C GLY A 80 -0.51 -9.16 -2.50
N PRO A 81 -1.37 -10.18 -2.50
CA PRO A 81 -0.96 -11.57 -2.33
C PRO A 81 -0.60 -12.23 -3.66
N MET A 82 0.24 -13.26 -3.60
CA MET A 82 0.48 -14.19 -4.68
C MET A 82 -0.45 -15.40 -4.58
N ALA A 83 -0.95 -15.89 -5.71
CA ALA A 83 -1.65 -17.17 -5.79
C ALA A 83 -1.53 -17.82 -7.18
N TYR A 84 -1.38 -19.14 -7.20
CA TYR A 84 -1.37 -19.98 -8.39
C TYR A 84 -2.46 -21.04 -8.31
N THR A 85 -3.20 -21.21 -9.40
CA THR A 85 -4.24 -22.25 -9.52
C THR A 85 -3.62 -23.60 -9.88
N GLU A 86 -4.39 -24.69 -9.74
CA GLU A 86 -3.99 -26.02 -10.23
C GLU A 86 -3.65 -26.01 -11.73
N GLU A 87 -4.34 -25.20 -12.54
CA GLU A 87 -4.04 -25.03 -13.96
C GLU A 87 -2.68 -24.36 -14.17
N ASP A 88 -2.36 -23.33 -13.38
CA ASP A 88 -1.04 -22.70 -13.43
C ASP A 88 0.05 -23.72 -13.11
N TYR A 89 -0.15 -24.55 -12.07
CA TYR A 89 0.77 -25.62 -11.68
C TYR A 89 0.99 -26.67 -12.77
N ALA A 90 -0.03 -26.94 -13.58
CA ALA A 90 0.04 -27.87 -14.70
C ALA A 90 0.78 -27.28 -15.92
N ASP A 91 0.93 -25.96 -16.02
CA ASP A 91 1.65 -25.31 -17.11
C ASP A 91 3.15 -25.19 -16.82
N GLU A 92 3.93 -26.10 -17.40
CA GLU A 92 5.39 -26.14 -17.25
C GLU A 92 6.11 -24.85 -17.68
N ARG A 93 5.47 -23.99 -18.48
CA ARG A 93 6.08 -22.71 -18.90
C ARG A 93 6.33 -21.79 -17.72
N TRP A 94 5.49 -21.83 -16.69
CA TRP A 94 5.72 -21.07 -15.47
C TRP A 94 7.02 -21.48 -14.79
N GLN A 95 7.24 -22.78 -14.62
CA GLN A 95 8.43 -23.30 -13.96
C GLN A 95 9.73 -22.97 -14.71
N ARG A 96 9.66 -22.80 -16.03
CA ARG A 96 10.81 -22.49 -16.90
C ARG A 96 11.10 -20.99 -17.02
N ARG A 97 10.25 -20.12 -16.44
CA ARG A 97 10.38 -18.66 -16.60
C ARG A 97 11.60 -18.09 -15.88
N SER A 98 11.87 -18.54 -14.65
CA SER A 98 12.97 -18.03 -13.83
C SER A 98 13.31 -18.99 -12.68
N GLY A 99 14.45 -18.75 -12.03
CA GLY A 99 14.85 -19.51 -10.84
C GLY A 99 13.85 -19.41 -9.69
N ILE A 100 13.28 -18.23 -9.43
CA ILE A 100 12.27 -18.08 -8.38
C ILE A 100 10.98 -18.84 -8.74
N ASN A 101 10.54 -18.81 -10.00
CA ASN A 101 9.37 -19.60 -10.42
C ASN A 101 9.62 -21.12 -10.25
N ARG A 102 10.81 -21.60 -10.57
CA ARG A 102 11.18 -23.00 -10.34
C ARG A 102 11.07 -23.38 -8.85
N ILE A 103 11.63 -22.56 -7.96
CA ILE A 103 11.57 -22.78 -6.51
C ILE A 103 10.13 -22.79 -6.01
N MET A 104 9.32 -21.79 -6.38
CA MET A 104 7.94 -21.65 -5.92
C MET A 104 7.09 -22.87 -6.31
N PHE A 105 7.22 -23.32 -7.56
CA PHE A 105 6.40 -24.43 -8.06
C PHE A 105 6.86 -25.79 -7.52
N GLU A 106 8.17 -26.03 -7.38
CA GLU A 106 8.66 -27.30 -6.80
C GLU A 106 8.29 -27.44 -5.31
N ARG A 107 8.23 -26.32 -4.59
CA ARG A 107 7.81 -26.28 -3.18
C ARG A 107 6.30 -26.20 -2.99
N LYS A 108 5.53 -26.08 -4.07
CA LYS A 108 4.07 -25.87 -4.05
C LYS A 108 3.63 -24.63 -3.26
N MET A 109 4.36 -23.53 -3.41
CA MET A 109 4.04 -22.25 -2.79
C MET A 109 2.82 -21.57 -3.43
N PHE A 110 1.98 -20.94 -2.62
CA PHE A 110 0.84 -20.13 -3.02
C PHE A 110 -0.22 -20.86 -3.84
N LEU A 111 -0.40 -22.17 -3.61
CA LEU A 111 -1.48 -22.92 -4.24
C LEU A 111 -2.83 -22.39 -3.74
N ALA A 112 -3.61 -21.78 -4.64
CA ALA A 112 -4.87 -21.13 -4.32
C ALA A 112 -5.84 -22.05 -3.57
N GLY A 113 -6.51 -21.53 -2.54
CA GLY A 113 -7.42 -22.29 -1.69
C GLY A 113 -6.74 -23.16 -0.61
N THR A 114 -5.41 -23.22 -0.56
CA THR A 114 -4.68 -23.88 0.55
C THR A 114 -4.42 -22.93 1.71
N TRP A 115 -4.06 -23.48 2.87
CA TRP A 115 -3.60 -22.68 4.01
C TRP A 115 -2.34 -21.86 3.73
N GLY A 116 -1.39 -22.42 2.99
CA GLY A 116 -0.16 -21.71 2.62
C GLY A 116 -0.42 -20.39 1.87
N ALA A 117 -1.36 -20.42 0.93
CA ALA A 117 -1.73 -19.26 0.10
C ALA A 117 -2.67 -18.26 0.80
N ASP A 118 -3.25 -18.61 1.94
CA ASP A 118 -4.15 -17.71 2.68
C ASP A 118 -3.35 -16.74 3.55
N PHE A 119 -3.99 -15.62 3.89
CA PHE A 119 -3.42 -14.59 4.74
C PHE A 119 -3.02 -15.15 6.10
N HIS A 120 -1.86 -14.68 6.61
CA HIS A 120 -1.46 -14.92 7.98
C HIS A 120 -2.57 -14.43 8.93
N PRO A 121 -2.98 -15.21 9.95
CA PRO A 121 -4.15 -14.89 10.78
C PRO A 121 -4.10 -13.50 11.43
N ASP A 122 -2.91 -13.06 11.86
CA ASP A 122 -2.71 -11.75 12.49
C ASP A 122 -2.66 -10.56 11.50
N LEU A 123 -2.58 -10.83 10.20
CA LEU A 123 -2.39 -9.82 9.15
C LEU A 123 -3.56 -9.80 8.15
N ARG A 124 -4.71 -10.35 8.56
CA ARG A 124 -5.87 -10.46 7.68
C ARG A 124 -6.40 -9.07 7.27
N PRO A 125 -6.79 -8.90 6.00
CA PRO A 125 -7.51 -7.70 5.59
C PRO A 125 -8.86 -7.63 6.32
N LEU A 126 -9.28 -6.41 6.66
CA LEU A 126 -10.65 -6.13 7.06
C LEU A 126 -11.58 -6.29 5.86
N ALA A 127 -12.87 -6.46 6.13
CA ALA A 127 -13.87 -6.58 5.06
C ALA A 127 -13.86 -5.36 4.13
N THR A 128 -13.59 -4.15 4.65
CA THR A 128 -13.61 -2.89 3.91
C THR A 128 -12.32 -2.56 3.16
N GLU A 129 -11.27 -3.37 3.31
CA GLU A 129 -9.95 -3.11 2.73
C GLU A 129 -9.79 -3.77 1.36
N THR A 130 -8.90 -3.18 0.56
CA THR A 130 -8.63 -3.59 -0.80
C THR A 130 -7.71 -4.81 -0.80
N VAL A 131 -8.18 -5.90 -1.40
CA VAL A 131 -7.35 -7.05 -1.73
C VAL A 131 -7.19 -7.09 -3.25
N LEU A 132 -5.94 -6.97 -3.70
CA LEU A 132 -5.60 -6.98 -5.11
C LEU A 132 -5.85 -8.35 -5.73
N LEU A 133 -5.97 -8.36 -7.06
CA LEU A 133 -5.88 -9.61 -7.82
C LEU A 133 -4.53 -10.27 -7.54
N PRO A 134 -4.50 -11.60 -7.40
CA PRO A 134 -3.28 -12.28 -7.03
C PRO A 134 -2.23 -12.13 -8.13
N HIS A 135 -1.05 -11.63 -7.79
CA HIS A 135 0.03 -11.56 -8.75
C HIS A 135 0.59 -12.95 -9.03
N LYS A 136 1.09 -13.17 -10.26
CA LYS A 136 1.73 -14.41 -10.70
C LYS A 136 3.22 -14.22 -11.03
N GLY A 137 3.73 -13.01 -10.83
CA GLY A 137 5.13 -12.64 -11.00
C GLY A 137 5.64 -11.87 -9.78
N SER A 138 6.89 -11.40 -9.84
CA SER A 138 7.51 -10.64 -8.76
C SER A 138 7.01 -9.19 -8.67
N ASP A 139 6.24 -8.71 -9.64
CA ASP A 139 5.81 -7.33 -9.68
C ASP A 139 4.30 -7.22 -9.46
N VAL A 140 3.91 -6.56 -8.36
CA VAL A 140 2.50 -6.36 -8.02
C VAL A 140 1.86 -5.30 -8.92
N PHE A 141 2.63 -4.44 -9.60
CA PHE A 141 2.07 -3.51 -10.59
C PHE A 141 1.43 -4.20 -11.80
N GLU A 142 1.75 -5.47 -12.06
CA GLU A 142 1.12 -6.28 -13.11
C GLU A 142 -0.29 -6.77 -12.73
N THR A 143 -0.81 -6.34 -11.58
CA THR A 143 -2.18 -6.62 -11.10
C THR A 143 -3.10 -5.42 -11.36
N ASP A 144 -4.20 -5.32 -10.60
CA ASP A 144 -5.07 -4.15 -10.57
C ASP A 144 -4.59 -3.03 -9.61
N LEU A 145 -3.36 -3.14 -9.07
CA LEU A 145 -2.72 -2.11 -8.24
C LEU A 145 -2.74 -0.71 -8.88
N PRO A 146 -2.33 -0.50 -10.15
CA PRO A 146 -2.30 0.84 -10.74
C PRO A 146 -3.67 1.51 -10.76
N GLU A 147 -4.74 0.76 -11.02
CA GLU A 147 -6.11 1.26 -11.01
C GLU A 147 -6.56 1.70 -9.63
N HIS A 148 -6.15 0.99 -8.57
CA HIS A 148 -6.46 1.38 -7.18
C HIS A 148 -5.67 2.60 -6.76
N LEU A 149 -4.36 2.63 -7.01
CA LEU A 149 -3.51 3.79 -6.69
C LEU A 149 -4.02 5.07 -7.38
N ARG A 150 -4.37 4.98 -8.67
CA ARG A 150 -4.95 6.10 -9.41
C ARG A 150 -6.31 6.53 -8.84
N ARG A 151 -7.17 5.59 -8.44
CA ARG A 151 -8.48 5.89 -7.84
C ARG A 151 -8.37 6.54 -6.48
N LEU A 152 -7.36 6.16 -5.70
CA LEU A 152 -7.04 6.74 -4.40
C LEU A 152 -6.32 8.10 -4.53
N GLY A 153 -5.89 8.50 -5.73
CA GLY A 153 -5.07 9.70 -5.92
C GLY A 153 -3.68 9.57 -5.26
N THR A 154 -3.20 8.34 -5.08
CA THR A 154 -1.94 8.05 -4.41
C THR A 154 -0.78 8.65 -5.19
N THR A 155 0.10 9.35 -4.48
CA THR A 155 1.40 9.80 -4.98
C THR A 155 2.56 9.28 -4.12
N GLN A 156 2.28 8.86 -2.87
CA GLN A 156 3.24 8.24 -1.96
C GLN A 156 2.87 6.77 -1.75
N LEU A 157 3.74 5.86 -2.17
CA LEU A 157 3.53 4.42 -2.01
C LEU A 157 4.49 3.87 -0.96
N VAL A 158 3.93 3.38 0.14
CA VAL A 158 4.67 2.77 1.25
C VAL A 158 4.58 1.26 1.10
N ILE A 159 5.72 0.57 1.04
CA ILE A 159 5.80 -0.86 0.74
C ILE A 159 6.38 -1.62 1.94
N ALA A 160 5.72 -2.71 2.31
CA ALA A 160 6.17 -3.68 3.30
C ALA A 160 5.77 -5.11 2.91
N GLY A 161 6.28 -6.12 3.62
CA GLY A 161 5.92 -7.52 3.40
C GLY A 161 7.06 -8.39 2.86
N MET A 162 6.73 -9.29 1.91
CA MET A 162 7.63 -10.33 1.42
C MET A 162 7.80 -10.27 -0.11
N THR A 163 8.96 -10.58 -0.69
CA THR A 163 10.29 -10.55 -0.07
C THR A 163 11.09 -9.32 -0.50
N ALA A 164 12.06 -8.93 0.33
CA ALA A 164 12.86 -7.72 0.17
C ALA A 164 13.41 -7.56 -1.26
N ASN A 165 14.18 -8.55 -1.72
CA ASN A 165 14.93 -8.53 -2.98
C ASN A 165 14.15 -9.00 -4.21
N VAL A 166 12.92 -9.46 -4.04
CA VAL A 166 12.10 -9.98 -5.14
C VAL A 166 10.86 -9.11 -5.28
N CYS A 167 9.78 -9.43 -4.55
CA CYS A 167 8.49 -8.80 -4.80
C CYS A 167 8.44 -7.33 -4.38
N CYS A 168 8.99 -7.01 -3.21
CA CYS A 168 9.06 -5.62 -2.73
C CYS A 168 9.95 -4.77 -3.64
N GLU A 169 11.15 -5.25 -3.98
CA GLU A 169 12.08 -4.47 -4.82
C GLU A 169 11.54 -4.27 -6.24
N SER A 170 10.98 -5.31 -6.86
CA SER A 170 10.45 -5.22 -8.24
C SER A 170 9.28 -4.25 -8.31
N THR A 171 8.33 -4.37 -7.38
CA THR A 171 7.17 -3.46 -7.26
C THR A 171 7.61 -2.03 -6.99
N GLY A 172 8.57 -1.81 -6.08
CA GLY A 172 9.05 -0.46 -5.79
C GLY A 172 9.82 0.18 -6.94
N ARG A 173 10.64 -0.59 -7.68
CA ARG A 173 11.29 -0.10 -8.91
C ARG A 173 10.24 0.35 -9.92
N HIS A 174 9.23 -0.48 -10.16
CA HIS A 174 8.17 -0.16 -11.11
C HIS A 174 7.36 1.08 -10.68
N ALA A 175 7.04 1.20 -9.38
CA ALA A 175 6.39 2.37 -8.80
C ALA A 175 7.20 3.66 -9.02
N THR A 176 8.51 3.64 -8.76
CA THR A 176 9.39 4.80 -8.97
C THR A 176 9.37 5.25 -10.44
N GLU A 177 9.46 4.31 -11.39
CA GLU A 177 9.39 4.62 -12.82
C GLU A 177 8.02 5.18 -13.26
N HIS A 178 6.97 4.92 -12.48
CA HIS A 178 5.63 5.49 -12.67
C HIS A 178 5.41 6.79 -11.89
N GLY A 179 6.46 7.35 -11.29
CA GLY A 179 6.43 8.66 -10.63
C GLY A 179 5.84 8.66 -9.22
N TYR A 180 5.69 7.50 -8.58
CA TYR A 180 5.35 7.42 -7.16
C TYR A 180 6.56 7.76 -6.29
N ASP A 181 6.32 8.47 -5.20
CA ASP A 181 7.26 8.66 -4.09
C ASP A 181 7.26 7.38 -3.24
N VAL A 182 8.28 6.55 -3.42
CA VAL A 182 8.33 5.19 -2.86
C VAL A 182 9.07 5.20 -1.52
N THR A 183 8.46 4.58 -0.52
CA THR A 183 9.07 4.35 0.79
C THR A 183 9.01 2.88 1.15
N PHE A 184 10.14 2.31 1.60
CA PHE A 184 10.18 0.94 2.13
C PHE A 184 10.24 0.94 3.67
N VAL A 185 9.41 0.12 4.31
CA VAL A 185 9.39 -0.04 5.77
C VAL A 185 10.23 -1.23 6.18
N TRP A 186 11.52 -1.00 6.48
CA TRP A 186 12.53 -2.07 6.46
C TRP A 186 12.33 -3.14 7.53
N ASP A 187 11.88 -2.78 8.73
CA ASP A 187 11.62 -3.70 9.86
C ASP A 187 10.28 -4.44 9.73
N ALA A 188 9.46 -4.08 8.73
CA ALA A 188 8.27 -4.81 8.32
C ALA A 188 8.48 -5.58 6.99
N ILE A 189 9.73 -5.86 6.62
CA ILE A 189 10.10 -6.63 5.42
C ILE A 189 10.97 -7.84 5.79
N GLY A 190 10.72 -8.98 5.13
CA GLY A 190 11.53 -10.19 5.24
C GLY A 190 12.11 -10.65 3.90
N ALA A 191 13.03 -11.61 3.95
CA ALA A 191 13.63 -12.24 2.76
C ALA A 191 14.03 -13.71 3.01
N GLU A 192 14.42 -14.43 1.96
CA GLU A 192 14.85 -15.82 2.04
C GLU A 192 16.22 -16.02 2.71
N ASN A 193 17.02 -14.97 2.87
CA ASN A 193 18.24 -15.02 3.67
C ASN A 193 18.71 -13.62 4.05
N LEU A 194 19.58 -13.55 5.07
CA LEU A 194 20.11 -12.28 5.59
C LEU A 194 20.96 -11.50 4.56
N PRO A 195 21.87 -12.12 3.78
CA PRO A 195 22.61 -11.39 2.74
C PRO A 195 21.70 -10.70 1.70
N ALA A 196 20.67 -11.39 1.22
CA ALA A 196 19.71 -10.84 0.27
C ALA A 196 18.92 -9.67 0.89
N TYR A 197 18.46 -9.85 2.13
CA TYR A 197 17.80 -8.80 2.90
C TYR A 197 18.71 -7.56 3.08
N GLU A 198 19.94 -7.74 3.55
CA GLU A 198 20.87 -6.64 3.79
C GLU A 198 21.24 -5.90 2.50
N ALA A 199 21.42 -6.62 1.39
CA ALA A 199 21.66 -6.01 0.09
C ALA A 199 20.47 -5.13 -0.34
N SER A 200 19.23 -5.61 -0.22
CA SER A 200 18.07 -4.81 -0.56
C SER A 200 17.91 -3.59 0.34
N ILE A 201 17.89 -3.77 1.67
CA ILE A 201 17.63 -2.67 2.60
C ILE A 201 18.76 -1.63 2.61
N ARG A 202 20.02 -2.07 2.57
CA ARG A 202 21.18 -1.17 2.78
C ARG A 202 21.80 -0.64 1.50
N VAL A 203 21.60 -1.31 0.37
CA VAL A 203 22.24 -0.96 -0.90
C VAL A 203 21.21 -0.58 -1.94
N ASN A 204 20.24 -1.45 -2.23
CA ASN A 204 19.36 -1.22 -3.37
C ASN A 204 18.28 -0.19 -3.07
N TYR A 205 17.54 -0.34 -1.97
CA TYR A 205 16.42 0.54 -1.63
C TYR A 205 16.83 2.02 -1.53
N PRO A 206 17.96 2.39 -0.89
CA PRO A 206 18.41 3.79 -0.88
C PRO A 206 18.74 4.38 -2.26
N LEU A 207 18.92 3.54 -3.29
CA LEU A 207 19.17 3.97 -4.67
C LEU A 207 17.89 4.11 -5.51
N ILE A 208 16.85 3.33 -5.19
CA ILE A 208 15.65 3.21 -6.03
C ILE A 208 14.40 3.87 -5.44
N ALA A 209 14.41 4.14 -4.14
CA ALA A 209 13.29 4.69 -3.40
C ALA A 209 13.65 6.07 -2.85
N ASN A 210 12.60 6.80 -2.47
CA ASN A 210 12.73 8.12 -1.88
C ASN A 210 13.08 8.03 -0.40
N ALA A 211 12.68 6.96 0.28
CA ALA A 211 13.04 6.70 1.66
C ALA A 211 13.06 5.21 2.04
N VAL A 212 13.84 4.90 3.08
CA VAL A 212 13.86 3.62 3.76
C VAL A 212 13.80 3.92 5.25
N MET A 213 12.75 3.46 5.93
CA MET A 213 12.49 3.82 7.32
C MET A 213 11.88 2.67 8.11
N SER A 214 11.90 2.76 9.42
CA SER A 214 11.24 1.82 10.32
C SER A 214 9.74 2.07 10.41
N VAL A 215 8.99 1.12 10.98
CA VAL A 215 7.56 1.30 11.30
C VAL A 215 7.36 2.54 12.16
N ASP A 216 8.19 2.73 13.18
CA ASP A 216 8.07 3.86 14.11
C ASP A 216 8.31 5.19 13.39
N GLU A 217 9.39 5.29 12.62
CA GLU A 217 9.69 6.49 11.83
C GLU A 217 8.57 6.82 10.83
N PHE A 218 8.02 5.81 10.14
CA PHE A 218 6.90 6.02 9.24
C PHE A 218 5.66 6.51 10.00
N LEU A 219 5.25 5.81 11.06
CA LEU A 219 4.02 6.14 11.79
C LEU A 219 4.10 7.50 12.50
N ASP A 220 5.29 7.91 12.94
CA ASP A 220 5.57 9.22 13.51
C ASP A 220 5.59 10.32 12.45
N ALA A 221 6.01 10.00 11.21
CA ALA A 221 6.03 10.90 10.07
C ALA A 221 4.69 11.04 9.34
N ILE A 222 3.69 10.23 9.71
CA ILE A 222 2.32 10.43 9.26
C ILE A 222 1.78 11.65 10.00
N HIS A 223 1.67 12.71 9.24
CA HIS A 223 0.96 13.89 9.64
C HIS A 223 -0.15 14.08 8.62
N PRO A 224 -1.39 14.37 9.04
CA PRO A 224 -2.34 15.01 8.12
C PRO A 224 -1.56 16.15 7.45
N ALA A 225 -1.50 16.18 6.10
CA ALA A 225 -0.63 17.05 5.30
C ALA A 225 -0.23 18.26 6.11
N GLY A 226 1.04 18.29 6.54
CA GLY A 226 1.49 19.17 7.61
C GLY A 226 0.87 20.54 7.45
N THR A 227 0.06 20.97 8.43
CA THR A 227 -0.45 22.32 8.64
C THR A 227 -0.16 23.33 7.52
N VAL A 228 -0.78 23.13 6.36
CA VAL A 228 -1.02 24.17 5.36
C VAL A 228 -2.45 24.00 4.86
N ASP A 229 -3.39 24.01 5.80
CA ASP A 229 -4.81 24.11 5.52
C ASP A 229 -5.44 24.76 6.75
N ALA A 230 -5.53 26.10 6.77
CA ALA A 230 -6.78 26.61 7.32
C ALA A 230 -7.87 25.93 6.47
N ALA A 231 -8.86 25.29 7.11
CA ALA A 231 -9.91 24.57 6.40
C ALA A 231 -10.31 25.36 5.14
N VAL A 232 -10.46 24.69 3.99
CA VAL A 232 -10.89 25.37 2.76
C VAL A 232 -12.10 26.24 3.09
N GLN A 233 -12.03 27.51 2.70
CA GLN A 233 -13.04 28.51 2.98
C GLN A 233 -13.82 28.85 1.72
N PRO A 234 -15.10 29.22 1.84
CA PRO A 234 -15.78 29.98 0.80
C PRO A 234 -14.92 31.15 0.30
N GLY A 235 -14.78 31.28 -1.01
CA GLY A 235 -13.97 32.29 -1.69
C GLY A 235 -12.54 31.87 -2.05
N ASP A 236 -12.07 30.70 -1.61
CA ASP A 236 -10.77 30.20 -2.04
C ASP A 236 -10.76 29.85 -3.54
N THR A 237 -9.67 30.14 -4.24
CA THR A 237 -9.46 29.80 -5.65
C THR A 237 -8.94 28.37 -5.77
N VAL A 238 -9.71 27.50 -6.41
CA VAL A 238 -9.31 26.11 -6.71
C VAL A 238 -8.48 26.08 -7.99
N ARG A 239 -7.33 25.39 -7.92
CA ARG A 239 -6.41 25.15 -9.03
C ARG A 239 -6.13 23.66 -9.19
N GLY A 240 -6.02 23.22 -10.43
CA GLY A 240 -5.62 21.86 -10.74
C GLY A 240 -4.14 21.60 -10.45
N SER A 241 -3.72 20.34 -10.60
CA SER A 241 -2.31 19.94 -10.47
C SER A 241 -1.40 20.56 -11.54
N ASP A 242 -1.99 21.04 -12.65
CA ASP A 242 -1.35 21.84 -13.69
C ASP A 242 -1.30 23.35 -13.37
N HIS A 243 -1.66 23.73 -12.13
CA HIS A 243 -1.82 25.11 -11.66
C HIS A 243 -2.90 25.92 -12.41
N GLY A 244 -3.69 25.26 -13.28
CA GLY A 244 -4.78 25.87 -14.01
C GLY A 244 -5.94 26.20 -13.08
N GLU A 245 -6.48 27.42 -13.19
CA GLU A 245 -7.60 27.86 -12.36
C GLU A 245 -8.92 27.18 -12.76
N ILE A 246 -9.57 26.53 -11.79
CA ILE A 246 -10.83 25.80 -11.97
C ILE A 246 -12.02 26.71 -11.63
N GLY A 247 -11.96 27.39 -10.49
CA GLY A 247 -13.01 28.31 -10.03
C GLY A 247 -12.84 28.69 -8.56
N GLN A 248 -13.84 29.33 -7.97
CA GLN A 248 -13.84 29.65 -6.54
C GLN A 248 -14.75 28.71 -5.76
N VAL A 249 -14.39 28.41 -4.52
CA VAL A 249 -15.21 27.63 -3.60
C VAL A 249 -16.42 28.48 -3.19
N GLU A 250 -17.63 28.02 -3.50
CA GLU A 250 -18.86 28.63 -2.98
C GLU A 250 -19.09 28.20 -1.53
N ARG A 251 -18.95 26.90 -1.25
CA ARG A 251 -19.14 26.31 0.08
C ARG A 251 -18.40 24.99 0.23
N VAL A 252 -18.20 24.59 1.49
CA VAL A 252 -17.62 23.32 1.89
C VAL A 252 -18.65 22.54 2.69
N GLU A 253 -18.92 21.30 2.31
CA GLU A 253 -19.89 20.43 2.96
C GLU A 253 -19.19 19.23 3.60
N SER A 254 -19.59 18.87 4.83
CA SER A 254 -19.20 17.63 5.49
C SER A 254 -20.26 16.57 5.24
N ALA A 255 -19.85 15.40 4.75
CA ALA A 255 -20.78 14.34 4.32
C ALA A 255 -20.61 13.02 5.09
N GLY A 256 -20.24 13.09 6.38
CA GLY A 256 -20.10 11.89 7.23
C GLY A 256 -19.16 10.84 6.62
N GLU A 257 -19.65 9.60 6.46
CA GLU A 257 -18.89 8.47 5.89
C GLU A 257 -18.46 8.65 4.42
N ALA A 258 -19.08 9.56 3.66
CA ALA A 258 -18.74 9.81 2.26
C ALA A 258 -17.51 10.73 2.06
N GLY A 259 -16.96 11.28 3.14
CA GLY A 259 -15.94 12.34 3.07
C GLY A 259 -16.56 13.66 2.56
N GLY A 260 -16.14 14.80 3.11
CA GLY A 260 -16.69 16.10 2.68
C GLY A 260 -16.32 16.46 1.23
N PHE A 261 -16.89 17.55 0.72
CA PHE A 261 -16.61 18.05 -0.62
C PHE A 261 -16.69 19.58 -0.70
N LEU A 262 -16.02 20.15 -1.70
CA LEU A 262 -16.12 21.55 -2.12
C LEU A 262 -17.16 21.68 -3.22
N VAL A 263 -17.92 22.76 -3.22
CA VAL A 263 -18.77 23.14 -4.35
C VAL A 263 -18.12 24.31 -5.07
N VAL A 264 -17.73 24.07 -6.32
CA VAL A 264 -17.28 25.11 -7.26
C VAL A 264 -18.41 25.34 -8.26
N PRO A 265 -19.07 26.50 -8.25
CA PRO A 265 -20.25 26.75 -9.06
C PRO A 265 -19.88 26.79 -10.54
N ARG A 266 -20.85 26.47 -11.40
CA ARG A 266 -20.69 26.55 -12.85
C ARG A 266 -20.14 27.91 -13.29
N GLY A 267 -19.26 27.89 -14.27
CA GLY A 267 -18.56 29.07 -14.77
C GLY A 267 -18.53 29.10 -16.28
N MET A 268 -17.60 29.88 -16.85
CA MET A 268 -17.46 30.00 -18.30
C MET A 268 -16.89 28.73 -18.95
N ILE A 269 -16.22 27.87 -18.16
CA ILE A 269 -15.52 26.66 -18.62
C ILE A 269 -16.29 25.38 -18.25
N PHE A 270 -16.96 25.36 -17.10
CA PHE A 270 -17.71 24.19 -16.61
C PHE A 270 -19.21 24.53 -16.57
N GLU A 271 -20.02 23.77 -17.31
CA GLU A 271 -21.46 24.03 -17.48
C GLU A 271 -22.32 23.69 -16.25
N LYS A 272 -21.78 22.87 -15.34
CA LYS A 272 -22.43 22.39 -14.11
C LYS A 272 -21.58 22.72 -12.90
N ASP A 273 -22.23 22.77 -11.74
CA ASP A 273 -21.52 22.84 -10.47
C ASP A 273 -20.65 21.61 -10.32
N THR A 274 -19.43 21.82 -9.83
CA THR A 274 -18.42 20.79 -9.63
C THR A 274 -18.29 20.50 -8.14
N TYR A 275 -18.58 19.27 -7.76
CA TYR A 275 -18.54 18.74 -6.41
C TYR A 275 -17.22 18.01 -6.20
N ILE A 276 -16.18 18.76 -5.82
CA ILE A 276 -14.81 18.25 -5.69
C ILE A 276 -14.69 17.57 -4.31
N PRO A 277 -14.45 16.26 -4.23
CA PRO A 277 -14.24 15.60 -2.94
C PRO A 277 -13.07 16.25 -2.18
N LEU A 278 -13.16 16.35 -0.85
CA LEU A 278 -12.06 16.86 -0.03
C LEU A 278 -10.81 15.99 -0.17
N ASP A 279 -10.96 14.69 -0.45
CA ASP A 279 -9.85 13.78 -0.77
C ASP A 279 -9.08 14.15 -2.06
N ALA A 280 -9.63 15.03 -2.90
CA ALA A 280 -8.93 15.56 -4.06
C ALA A 280 -8.09 16.82 -3.74
N VAL A 281 -8.32 17.46 -2.59
CA VAL A 281 -7.55 18.65 -2.15
C VAL A 281 -6.21 18.20 -1.61
N VAL A 282 -5.12 18.71 -2.19
CA VAL A 282 -3.76 18.34 -1.78
C VAL A 282 -3.08 19.40 -0.93
N LYS A 283 -3.54 20.66 -0.98
CA LYS A 283 -2.93 21.80 -0.29
C LYS A 283 -3.79 23.06 -0.38
N ARG A 284 -3.83 23.91 0.65
CA ARG A 284 -4.20 25.33 0.53
C ARG A 284 -3.06 26.26 0.89
N SER A 285 -2.73 27.20 0.03
CA SER A 285 -1.74 28.26 0.30
C SER A 285 -2.39 29.63 0.20
N GLY A 286 -2.54 30.32 1.33
CA GLY A 286 -3.28 31.59 1.36
C GLY A 286 -4.75 31.36 1.01
N THR A 287 -5.24 31.99 -0.06
CA THR A 287 -6.60 31.80 -0.60
C THR A 287 -6.64 30.85 -1.80
N THR A 288 -5.58 30.08 -2.04
CA THR A 288 -5.51 29.16 -3.19
C THR A 288 -5.52 27.72 -2.71
N VAL A 289 -6.42 26.91 -3.26
CA VAL A 289 -6.55 25.46 -3.00
C VAL A 289 -6.05 24.71 -4.23
N PHE A 290 -5.23 23.71 -4.04
CA PHE A 290 -4.71 22.83 -5.09
C PHE A 290 -5.37 21.47 -5.00
N ILE A 291 -5.74 20.91 -6.16
CA ILE A 291 -6.28 19.55 -6.25
C ILE A 291 -5.35 18.65 -7.08
N ASN A 292 -5.42 17.34 -6.86
CA ASN A 292 -4.59 16.34 -7.55
C ASN A 292 -4.99 16.05 -9.02
N VAL A 293 -5.97 16.78 -9.57
CA VAL A 293 -6.45 16.62 -10.95
C VAL A 293 -6.11 17.88 -11.76
N PRO A 294 -5.56 17.76 -12.99
CA PRO A 294 -5.28 18.91 -13.84
C PRO A 294 -6.59 19.54 -14.34
N LYS A 295 -6.61 20.86 -14.52
CA LYS A 295 -7.82 21.63 -14.91
C LYS A 295 -8.56 21.02 -16.11
N LEU A 296 -7.80 20.59 -17.12
CA LEU A 296 -8.37 20.03 -18.35
C LEU A 296 -9.15 18.73 -18.13
N VAL A 297 -8.85 17.99 -17.05
CA VAL A 297 -9.48 16.69 -16.75
C VAL A 297 -10.70 16.84 -15.84
N VAL A 298 -10.81 17.95 -15.09
CA VAL A 298 -11.89 18.18 -14.11
C VAL A 298 -13.28 18.00 -14.72
N GLY A 299 -13.51 18.44 -15.95
CA GLY A 299 -14.81 18.32 -16.63
C GLY A 299 -15.20 16.88 -16.99
N TYR A 300 -14.26 15.94 -16.98
CA TYR A 300 -14.49 14.52 -17.22
C TYR A 300 -14.61 13.71 -15.92
N MET A 301 -14.38 14.35 -14.77
CA MET A 301 -14.52 13.69 -13.47
C MET A 301 -15.99 13.46 -13.14
N PRO A 302 -16.32 12.41 -12.36
CA PRO A 302 -17.68 12.14 -11.89
C PRO A 302 -18.08 13.09 -10.74
N TRP A 303 -17.77 14.38 -10.87
CA TRP A 303 -17.97 15.42 -9.87
C TRP A 303 -19.13 16.34 -10.22
N ASN A 304 -20.09 15.86 -11.02
CA ASN A 304 -21.30 16.58 -11.39
C ASN A 304 -22.43 16.44 -10.36
N GLU A 305 -22.22 15.61 -9.33
CA GLU A 305 -23.14 15.35 -8.21
C GLU A 305 -22.31 15.17 -6.93
N PRO A 306 -22.89 15.40 -5.73
CA PRO A 306 -22.21 15.13 -4.47
C PRO A 306 -21.70 13.68 -4.35
N PRO A 307 -20.48 13.45 -3.83
CA PRO A 307 -19.97 12.10 -3.61
C PRO A 307 -20.85 11.31 -2.64
N THR A 308 -21.14 10.06 -2.99
CA THR A 308 -21.90 9.13 -2.13
C THR A 308 -20.96 8.16 -1.43
N ALA A 309 -21.40 7.62 -0.28
CA ALA A 309 -20.65 6.56 0.42
C ALA A 309 -20.38 5.34 -0.49
N GLN A 310 -21.36 4.98 -1.34
CA GLN A 310 -21.21 3.90 -2.31
C GLN A 310 -20.14 4.22 -3.37
N ALA A 311 -20.07 5.46 -3.86
CA ALA A 311 -19.04 5.87 -4.82
C ALA A 311 -17.65 5.84 -4.19
N GLN A 312 -17.51 6.24 -2.93
CA GLN A 312 -16.24 6.14 -2.20
C GLN A 312 -15.82 4.68 -1.96
N GLN A 313 -16.77 3.80 -1.61
CA GLN A 313 -16.48 2.37 -1.52
C GLN A 313 -16.06 1.80 -2.89
N ALA A 314 -16.71 2.20 -3.98
CA ALA A 314 -16.34 1.79 -5.33
C ALA A 314 -14.96 2.32 -5.77
N LYS A 315 -14.52 3.50 -5.28
CA LYS A 315 -13.14 3.98 -5.49
C LYS A 315 -12.10 3.04 -4.86
N ARG A 316 -12.43 2.41 -3.73
CA ARG A 316 -11.52 1.51 -2.98
C ARG A 316 -11.40 0.12 -3.59
N GLY A 317 -12.22 -0.24 -4.57
CA GLY A 317 -12.12 -1.55 -5.23
C GLY A 317 -12.87 -2.68 -4.53
N PRO A 318 -12.65 -3.94 -4.98
CA PRO A 318 -13.32 -5.10 -4.40
C PRO A 318 -12.89 -5.27 -2.94
N SER A 319 -13.88 -5.55 -2.10
CA SER A 319 -13.68 -5.79 -0.68
C SER A 319 -13.10 -7.20 -0.48
N ARG A 320 -12.44 -7.49 0.65
CA ARG A 320 -11.97 -8.86 0.95
C ARG A 320 -13.08 -9.91 0.78
N ALA A 321 -14.32 -9.58 1.15
CA ALA A 321 -15.45 -10.48 1.04
C ALA A 321 -15.79 -10.83 -0.42
N ASP A 322 -15.47 -9.95 -1.37
CA ASP A 322 -15.71 -10.17 -2.80
C ASP A 322 -14.63 -11.07 -3.44
N VAL A 323 -13.53 -11.35 -2.72
CA VAL A 323 -12.40 -12.19 -3.19
C VAL A 323 -12.39 -13.57 -2.51
N GLN A 324 -13.51 -13.99 -1.91
CA GLN A 324 -13.63 -15.16 -1.03
C GLN A 324 -13.23 -16.51 -1.68
N GLN A 325 -13.14 -16.59 -3.01
CA GLN A 325 -12.72 -17.80 -3.72
C GLN A 325 -11.20 -18.06 -3.63
N LEU A 326 -10.37 -17.02 -3.48
CA LEU A 326 -8.91 -17.17 -3.50
C LEU A 326 -8.32 -17.54 -2.12
N TYR A 327 -8.94 -17.06 -1.03
CA TYR A 327 -8.35 -17.05 0.32
C TYR A 327 -9.17 -17.86 1.35
N GLY A 328 -9.51 -19.11 1.02
CA GLY A 328 -10.45 -19.95 1.77
C GLY A 328 -9.83 -21.13 2.53
N SER A 329 -8.76 -20.93 3.30
CA SER A 329 -7.96 -22.07 3.78
C SER A 329 -8.65 -23.05 4.73
N ARG A 330 -8.30 -24.34 4.56
CA ARG A 330 -8.50 -25.45 5.51
C ARG A 330 -7.20 -25.71 6.28
N SER A 331 -7.28 -26.12 7.55
CA SER A 331 -6.12 -26.30 8.45
C SER A 331 -5.01 -27.17 7.82
N PRO A 332 -3.71 -26.81 7.99
CA PRO A 332 -2.60 -27.64 7.53
C PRO A 332 -2.56 -29.01 8.21
N THR A 333 -3.22 -29.18 9.37
CA THR A 333 -3.33 -30.47 10.08
C THR A 333 -4.45 -31.38 9.59
N GLY A 334 -5.27 -30.93 8.63
CA GLY A 334 -6.33 -31.76 8.04
C GLY A 334 -7.61 -31.92 8.88
N ASP A 335 -7.80 -31.15 9.95
CA ASP A 335 -9.07 -31.18 10.68
C ASP A 335 -10.16 -30.42 9.91
N SER A 336 -10.98 -31.20 9.21
CA SER A 336 -12.25 -30.76 8.65
C SER A 336 -13.28 -30.75 9.78
N GLY A 337 -13.52 -29.57 10.36
CA GLY A 337 -14.63 -29.37 11.28
C GLY A 337 -15.98 -29.51 10.57
N SER A 338 -16.60 -30.67 10.79
CA SER A 338 -18.02 -31.07 10.66
C SER A 338 -18.80 -30.73 9.38
#